data_AF-A0A662KNE4-F1
#
_entry.id   AF-A0A662KNE4-F1
#
_cell.length_a   1.000
_cell.length_b   1.000
_cell.length_c   1.000
_cell.angle_alpha   90.00
_cell.angle_beta   90.00
_cell.angle_gamma   90.00
#
_symmetry.space_group_name_H-M   'P 1'
#
loop_
_entity.id
_entity.type
_entity.pdbx_description
1 polymer ?
#
loop_
_entity_poly.entity_id
_entity_poly.type
_entity_poly.pdbx_seq_one_letter_code
_entity_poly.pdbx_strand_id
1 'polypeptide(L)'
;FPELLYSGFLQEAEKELSEAAITLSIIGRREIPKPEDIDVSYNSYLHGLGEAVGELRRYVLDLIRRGEDGGEEILDTMEEIYLALTQMDFPDAITGGLRRTTDNVRGIIERTRGDLSLYIAQRRLERKLERG
;
A
#
# COMPACT_ATOMS: atom_id res chain seq x y z
N PHE A 1 -30.21 -17.98 -1.37
CA PHE A 1 -28.76 -18.17 -1.12
C PHE A 1 -27.80 -17.90 -2.31
N PRO A 2 -28.23 -17.59 -3.55
CA PRO A 2 -27.30 -17.06 -4.59
C PRO A 2 -26.75 -15.66 -4.29
N GLU A 3 -27.57 -14.79 -3.70
CA GLU A 3 -27.25 -13.38 -3.43
C GLU A 3 -26.07 -13.19 -2.47
N LEU A 4 -25.93 -14.07 -1.47
CA LEU A 4 -24.82 -14.03 -0.51
C LEU A 4 -23.48 -14.50 -1.11
N LEU A 5 -23.52 -15.41 -2.08
CA LEU A 5 -22.32 -15.83 -2.81
C LEU A 5 -21.89 -14.73 -3.78
N TYR A 6 -22.85 -14.11 -4.47
CA TYR A 6 -22.59 -13.00 -5.38
C TYR A 6 -22.04 -11.78 -4.65
N SER A 7 -22.51 -11.47 -3.44
CA SER A 7 -22.00 -10.34 -2.65
C SER A 7 -20.54 -10.51 -2.24
N GLY A 8 -20.09 -11.74 -1.94
CA GLY A 8 -18.69 -12.01 -1.61
C GLY A 8 -17.75 -11.84 -2.80
N PHE A 9 -18.14 -12.33 -3.99
CA PHE A 9 -17.35 -12.14 -5.20
C PHE A 9 -17.28 -10.68 -5.65
N LEU A 10 -18.37 -9.92 -5.47
CA LEU A 10 -18.38 -8.49 -5.77
C LEU A 10 -17.43 -7.72 -4.84
N GLN A 11 -17.47 -7.96 -3.53
CA GLN A 11 -16.56 -7.30 -2.58
C GLN A 11 -15.09 -7.59 -2.87
N GLU A 12 -14.74 -8.85 -3.16
CA GLU A 12 -13.36 -9.19 -3.53
C GLU A 12 -12.94 -8.51 -4.84
N ALA A 13 -13.81 -8.47 -5.86
CA ALA A 13 -13.51 -7.79 -7.12
C ALA A 13 -13.36 -6.26 -6.95
N GLU A 14 -14.23 -5.62 -6.16
CA GLU A 14 -14.12 -4.20 -5.81
C GLU A 14 -12.82 -3.89 -5.07
N LYS A 15 -12.42 -4.77 -4.16
CA LYS A 15 -11.18 -4.64 -3.40
C LYS A 15 -9.95 -4.79 -4.29
N GLU A 16 -9.90 -5.81 -5.16
CA GLU A 16 -8.83 -6.00 -6.14
C GLU A 16 -8.74 -4.81 -7.13
N LEU A 17 -9.89 -4.29 -7.59
CA LEU A 17 -9.93 -3.09 -8.43
C LEU A 17 -9.37 -1.87 -7.70
N SER A 18 -9.75 -1.69 -6.43
CA SER A 18 -9.26 -0.61 -5.58
C SER A 18 -7.74 -0.71 -5.39
N GLU A 19 -7.24 -1.89 -5.02
CA GLU A 19 -5.81 -2.17 -4.87
C GLU A 19 -5.03 -1.79 -6.13
N ALA A 20 -5.48 -2.27 -7.28
CA ALA A 20 -4.80 -2.04 -8.56
C ALA A 20 -4.82 -0.55 -8.94
N ALA A 21 -5.97 0.11 -8.81
CA ALA A 21 -6.14 1.51 -9.18
C ALA A 21 -5.30 2.45 -8.29
N ILE A 22 -5.30 2.20 -6.98
CA ILE A 22 -4.51 2.95 -6.00
C ILE A 22 -3.02 2.75 -6.25
N THR A 23 -2.58 1.51 -6.38
CA THR A 23 -1.17 1.16 -6.64
C THR A 23 -0.66 1.82 -7.90
N LEU A 24 -1.41 1.72 -9.01
CA LEU A 24 -1.02 2.30 -10.28
C LEU A 24 -0.95 3.84 -10.21
N SER A 25 -1.87 4.47 -9.48
CA SER A 25 -1.89 5.92 -9.32
C SER A 25 -0.67 6.41 -8.55
N ILE A 26 -0.32 5.74 -7.44
CA ILE A 26 0.84 6.10 -6.62
C ILE A 26 2.16 5.92 -7.41
N ILE A 27 2.36 4.75 -8.01
CA ILE A 27 3.55 4.47 -8.84
C ILE A 27 3.65 5.45 -10.02
N GLY A 28 2.50 5.77 -10.61
CA GLY A 28 2.38 6.73 -11.71
C GLY A 28 2.48 8.20 -11.29
N ARG A 29 2.64 8.50 -10.00
CA ARG A 29 2.60 9.86 -9.43
C ARG A 29 1.35 10.64 -9.86
N ARG A 30 0.19 9.99 -9.80
CA ARG A 30 -1.13 10.53 -10.10
C ARG A 30 -1.95 10.67 -8.82
N GLU A 31 -3.01 11.46 -8.89
CA GLU A 31 -3.99 11.54 -7.82
C GLU A 31 -4.64 10.16 -7.61
N ILE A 32 -4.78 9.76 -6.34
CA ILE A 32 -5.44 8.50 -5.98
C ILE A 32 -6.94 8.67 -6.26
N PRO A 33 -7.59 7.75 -7.01
CA PRO A 33 -9.01 7.87 -7.32
C PRO A 33 -9.85 7.76 -6.06
N LYS A 34 -10.97 8.47 -5.99
CA LYS A 34 -11.94 8.28 -4.93
C LYS A 34 -12.75 7.00 -5.16
N PRO A 35 -13.40 6.42 -4.13
CA PRO A 35 -14.25 5.24 -4.30
C PRO A 35 -15.31 5.43 -5.41
N GLU A 36 -15.88 6.63 -5.52
CA GLU A 36 -16.89 6.96 -6.53
C GLU A 36 -16.34 7.00 -7.96
N ASP A 37 -15.05 7.31 -8.13
CA ASP A 37 -14.42 7.41 -9.46
C ASP A 37 -14.23 6.03 -10.11
N ILE A 38 -14.18 4.97 -9.29
CA ILE A 38 -14.00 3.58 -9.72
C ILE A 38 -15.19 2.67 -9.39
N ASP A 39 -16.31 3.25 -8.94
CA ASP A 39 -17.58 2.57 -8.66
C ASP A 39 -17.45 1.39 -7.68
N VAL A 40 -16.79 1.62 -6.55
CA VAL A 40 -16.60 0.61 -5.48
C VAL A 40 -17.19 1.07 -4.16
N SER A 41 -17.56 0.12 -3.29
CA SER A 41 -17.98 0.46 -1.95
C SER A 41 -16.82 1.00 -1.11
N TYR A 42 -17.13 1.92 -0.18
CA TYR A 42 -16.15 2.46 0.76
C TYR A 42 -15.42 1.38 1.57
N ASN A 43 -16.12 0.29 1.92
CA ASN A 43 -15.50 -0.81 2.65
C ASN A 43 -14.44 -1.52 1.79
N SER A 44 -14.80 -1.96 0.59
CA SER A 44 -13.87 -2.59 -0.36
C SER A 44 -12.70 -1.67 -0.69
N TYR A 45 -12.94 -0.36 -0.84
CA TYR A 45 -11.91 0.64 -1.08
C TYR A 45 -10.90 0.74 0.06
N LEU A 46 -11.36 0.81 1.32
CA LEU A 46 -10.47 0.87 2.48
C LEU A 46 -9.62 -0.40 2.64
N HIS A 47 -10.18 -1.56 2.34
CA HIS A 47 -9.43 -2.81 2.31
C HIS A 47 -8.41 -2.84 1.17
N GLY A 48 -8.80 -2.41 -0.03
CA GLY A 48 -7.91 -2.31 -1.19
C GLY A 48 -6.78 -1.30 -0.98
N LEU A 49 -7.03 -0.20 -0.26
CA LEU A 49 -6.01 0.77 0.16
C LEU A 49 -4.96 0.11 1.06
N GLY A 50 -5.39 -0.78 1.97
CA GLY A 50 -4.48 -1.57 2.81
C GLY A 50 -3.70 -2.63 2.03
N GLU A 51 -4.33 -3.32 1.08
CA GLU A 51 -3.67 -4.31 0.22
C GLU A 51 -2.67 -3.64 -0.74
N ALA A 52 -2.96 -2.44 -1.23
CA ALA A 52 -2.07 -1.65 -2.07
C ALA A 52 -0.70 -1.38 -1.40
N VAL A 53 -0.66 -1.22 -0.07
CA VAL A 53 0.63 -1.08 0.66
C VAL A 53 1.54 -2.30 0.45
N GLY A 54 0.98 -3.49 0.29
CA GLY A 54 1.70 -4.70 -0.07
C GLY A 54 2.36 -4.61 -1.46
N GLU A 55 1.62 -4.12 -2.45
CA GLU A 55 2.14 -3.91 -3.81
C GLU A 55 3.16 -2.76 -3.87
N LEU A 56 2.95 -1.68 -3.12
CA LEU A 56 3.93 -0.60 -2.97
C LEU A 56 5.23 -1.11 -2.37
N ARG A 57 5.18 -2.01 -1.37
CA ARG A 57 6.39 -2.70 -0.89
C ARG A 57 7.06 -3.51 -2.00
N ARG A 58 6.30 -4.26 -2.80
CA ARG A 58 6.89 -5.00 -3.93
C ARG A 58 7.58 -4.06 -4.90
N TYR A 59 6.97 -2.91 -5.21
CA TYR A 59 7.56 -1.88 -6.06
C TYR A 59 8.86 -1.31 -5.47
N VAL A 60 8.89 -1.00 -4.16
CA VAL A 60 10.11 -0.53 -3.47
C VAL A 60 11.23 -1.58 -3.54
N LEU A 61 10.92 -2.85 -3.29
CA LEU A 61 11.91 -3.94 -3.39
C LEU A 61 12.45 -4.07 -4.83
N ASP A 62 11.61 -3.81 -5.83
CA ASP A 62 12.00 -3.78 -7.22
C ASP A 62 12.94 -2.61 -7.56
N LEU A 63 12.69 -1.42 -7.02
CA LEU A 63 13.60 -0.28 -7.14
C LEU A 63 14.97 -0.60 -6.51
N ILE A 64 14.97 -1.12 -5.28
CA ILE A 64 16.20 -1.56 -4.58
C ILE A 64 16.98 -2.57 -5.43
N ARG A 65 16.30 -3.59 -5.97
CA ARG A 65 16.91 -4.63 -6.81
C ARG A 65 17.55 -4.06 -8.08
N ARG A 66 16.97 -3.01 -8.65
CA ARG A 66 17.50 -2.33 -9.85
C ARG A 66 18.54 -1.25 -9.53
N GLY A 67 18.70 -0.92 -8.25
CA GLY A 67 19.56 0.18 -7.82
C GLY A 67 18.99 1.56 -8.18
N GLU A 68 17.67 1.66 -8.30
CA GLU A 68 16.94 2.88 -8.65
C GLU A 68 16.51 3.66 -7.38
N ASP A 69 16.48 4.98 -7.48
CA ASP A 69 16.00 5.88 -6.42
C ASP A 69 14.45 5.93 -6.38
N GLY A 70 13.89 6.63 -5.39
CA GLY A 70 12.43 6.87 -5.27
C GLY A 70 11.70 5.96 -4.28
N GLY A 71 12.39 4.98 -3.69
CA GLY A 71 11.78 4.11 -2.68
C GLY A 71 11.34 4.84 -1.40
N GLU A 72 12.05 5.91 -1.00
CA GLU A 72 11.67 6.74 0.15
C GLU A 72 10.34 7.47 -0.08
N GLU A 73 10.11 8.05 -1.27
CA GLU A 73 8.83 8.71 -1.61
C GLU A 73 7.64 7.75 -1.53
N ILE A 74 7.85 6.50 -1.96
CA ILE A 74 6.83 5.45 -1.86
C ILE A 74 6.60 5.04 -0.40
N LEU A 75 7.66 4.93 0.41
CA LEU A 75 7.53 4.66 1.84
C LEU A 75 6.72 5.75 2.54
N ASP A 76 6.98 7.02 2.25
CA ASP A 76 6.23 8.15 2.81
C ASP A 76 4.73 8.03 2.47
N THR A 77 4.41 7.69 1.21
CA THR A 77 3.03 7.45 0.79
C THR A 77 2.39 6.26 1.53
N MET A 78 3.14 5.18 1.76
CA MET A 78 2.67 4.04 2.56
C MET A 78 2.34 4.47 4.01
N GLU A 79 3.15 5.36 4.59
CA GLU A 79 2.91 5.92 5.93
C GLU A 79 1.66 6.82 5.97
N GLU A 80 1.42 7.63 4.94
CA GLU A 80 0.20 8.43 4.81
C GLU A 80 -1.06 7.55 4.74
N ILE A 81 -1.01 6.46 3.96
CA ILE A 81 -2.09 5.47 3.91
C ILE A 81 -2.36 4.89 5.30
N TYR A 82 -1.30 4.48 6.00
CA TYR A 82 -1.42 3.93 7.33
C TYR A 82 -2.07 4.93 8.30
N LEU A 83 -1.63 6.18 8.29
CA LEU A 83 -2.23 7.24 9.11
C LEU A 83 -3.72 7.42 8.81
N ALA A 84 -4.10 7.48 7.53
CA ALA A 84 -5.49 7.59 7.12
C ALA A 84 -6.35 6.41 7.61
N LEU A 85 -5.85 5.17 7.49
CA LEU A 85 -6.53 3.98 7.99
C LEU A 85 -6.68 3.98 9.52
N THR A 86 -5.68 4.48 10.26
CA THR A 86 -5.77 4.55 11.73
C THR A 86 -6.75 5.60 12.25
N GLN A 87 -7.05 6.63 11.47
CA GLN A 87 -8.01 7.68 11.84
C GLN A 87 -9.46 7.26 11.64
N MET A 88 -9.71 6.14 10.94
CA MET A 88 -11.04 5.59 10.71
C MET A 88 -11.56 4.92 11.99
N ASP A 89 -12.22 5.71 12.85
CA ASP A 89 -12.77 5.24 14.13
C ASP A 89 -14.16 4.60 13.95
N PHE A 90 -14.19 3.46 13.25
CA PHE A 90 -15.42 2.69 13.01
C PHE A 90 -15.36 1.33 13.71
N PRO A 91 -16.48 0.86 14.32
CA PRO A 91 -16.54 -0.47 14.93
C PRO A 91 -16.14 -1.58 13.93
N ASP A 92 -15.34 -2.55 14.38
CA ASP A 92 -14.85 -3.67 13.55
C ASP A 92 -15.99 -4.44 12.84
N ALA A 93 -17.18 -4.50 13.46
CA ALA A 93 -18.38 -5.13 12.88
C ALA A 93 -18.93 -4.40 11.64
N ILE A 94 -18.60 -3.11 11.49
CA ILE A 94 -18.99 -2.26 10.36
C ILE A 94 -17.88 -2.23 9.31
N THR A 95 -16.61 -2.32 9.73
CA THR A 95 -15.46 -2.23 8.81
C THR A 95 -15.00 -3.57 8.25
N GLY A 96 -15.55 -4.71 8.67
CA GLY A 96 -15.17 -6.00 8.09
C GLY A 96 -13.75 -6.45 8.44
N GLY A 97 -13.19 -5.97 9.55
CA GLY A 97 -11.84 -6.36 10.01
C GLY A 97 -10.71 -5.44 9.53
N LEU A 98 -11.01 -4.20 9.15
CA LEU A 98 -10.03 -3.19 8.72
C LEU A 98 -8.89 -2.97 9.73
N ARG A 99 -9.13 -3.17 11.03
CA ARG A 99 -8.09 -3.11 12.06
C ARG A 99 -6.96 -4.11 11.80
N ARG A 100 -7.28 -5.34 11.41
CA ARG A 100 -6.30 -6.38 11.07
C ARG A 100 -5.50 -6.00 9.83
N THR A 101 -6.16 -5.42 8.83
CA THR A 101 -5.49 -4.88 7.65
C THR A 101 -4.52 -3.76 8.03
N THR A 102 -4.95 -2.85 8.91
CA THR A 102 -4.13 -1.73 9.40
C THR A 102 -2.89 -2.21 10.19
N ASP A 103 -3.03 -3.24 11.02
CA ASP A 103 -1.89 -3.84 11.73
C ASP A 103 -0.91 -4.53 10.76
N ASN A 104 -1.42 -5.21 9.73
CA ASN A 104 -0.57 -5.78 8.67
C ASN A 104 0.22 -4.69 7.92
N VAL A 105 -0.45 -3.60 7.57
CA VAL A 105 0.14 -2.41 6.92
C VAL A 105 1.31 -1.87 7.76
N ARG A 106 1.16 -1.73 9.08
CA ARG A 106 2.25 -1.29 9.97
C ARG A 106 3.48 -2.17 9.83
N GLY A 107 3.31 -3.49 9.89
CA GLY A 107 4.42 -4.44 9.76
C GLY A 107 5.08 -4.42 8.37
N ILE A 108 4.33 -4.11 7.32
CA ILE A 108 4.87 -3.92 5.96
C ILE A 108 5.76 -2.68 5.92
N ILE A 109 5.29 -1.54 6.45
CA ILE A 109 6.03 -0.26 6.51
C ILE A 109 7.35 -0.43 7.27
N GLU A 110 7.32 -1.04 8.45
CA GLU A 110 8.52 -1.23 9.28
C GLU A 110 9.61 -2.03 8.55
N ARG A 111 9.22 -3.11 7.86
CA ARG A 111 10.15 -3.89 7.05
C ARG A 111 10.68 -3.09 5.87
N THR A 112 9.82 -2.34 5.17
CA THR A 112 10.22 -1.53 4.00
C THR A 112 11.22 -0.44 4.40
N ARG A 113 11.00 0.21 5.54
CA ARG A 113 11.94 1.17 6.12
C ARG A 113 13.30 0.54 6.43
N GLY A 114 13.30 -0.67 6.99
CA GLY A 114 14.53 -1.43 7.24
C GLY A 114 15.32 -1.74 5.97
N ASP A 115 14.63 -2.24 4.94
CA ASP A 115 15.23 -2.58 3.64
C ASP A 115 15.83 -1.34 2.95
N LEU A 116 15.09 -0.22 2.92
CA LEU A 116 15.57 1.05 2.36
C LEU A 116 16.77 1.60 3.12
N SER A 117 16.74 1.55 4.45
CA SER A 117 17.85 2.02 5.29
C SER A 117 19.15 1.27 4.96
N LEU A 118 19.06 -0.06 4.78
CA LEU A 118 20.19 -0.89 4.40
C LEU A 118 20.70 -0.54 3.00
N TYR A 119 19.79 -0.42 2.03
CA TYR A 119 20.12 -0.04 0.65
C TYR A 119 20.83 1.31 0.58
N ILE A 120 20.31 2.33 1.25
CA ILE A 120 20.91 3.69 1.28
C ILE A 120 22.31 3.66 1.91
N ALA A 121 22.48 2.91 3.02
CA ALA A 121 23.77 2.75 3.67
C ALA A 121 24.80 2.09 2.73
N GLN A 122 24.39 1.03 2.02
CA GLN A 122 25.22 0.36 1.02
C GLN A 122 25.63 1.32 -0.11
N ARG A 123 24.68 2.04 -0.72
CA ARG A 123 24.95 3.03 -1.78
C ARG A 123 25.86 4.16 -1.31
N ARG A 124 25.78 4.55 -0.04
CA ARG A 124 26.69 5.54 0.56
C ARG A 124 28.10 4.99 0.68
N LEU A 125 28.26 3.71 1.01
CA LEU A 125 29.55 3.06 1.10
C LEU A 125 30.20 2.89 -0.29
N GLU A 126 29.45 2.39 -1.28
CA GLU A 126 29.90 2.25 -2.67
C GLU A 126 30.46 3.58 -3.21
N ARG A 127 29.71 4.68 -3.06
CA ARG A 127 30.15 6.02 -3.46
C ARG A 127 31.40 6.53 -2.76
N LYS A 128 31.69 6.07 -1.54
CA LYS A 128 32.92 6.43 -0.82
C LYS A 128 34.12 5.64 -1.35
N LEU A 129 33.91 4.36 -1.69
CA LEU A 129 34.95 3.49 -2.24
C LEU A 129 35.35 3.90 -3.67
N GLU A 130 34.41 4.37 -4.48
CA GLU A 130 34.70 4.90 -5.83
C GLU A 130 35.52 6.20 -5.83
N ARG A 131 35.59 6.90 -4.69
CA ARG A 131 36.26 8.20 -4.54
C ARG A 131 37.63 8.13 -3.84
N GLY A 132 38.02 6.96 -3.34
CA GLY A 132 39.29 6.72 -2.65
C GLY A 132 40.26 5.93 -3.53
#